data_AF-A0A1I6KZV8-F1
#
_entry.id   AF-A0A1I6KZV8-F1
#
_cell.length_a   1.000
_cell.length_b   1.000
_cell.length_c   1.000
_cell.angle_alpha   90.00
_cell.angle_beta   90.00
_cell.angle_gamma   90.00
#
_symmetry.space_group_name_H-M   'P 1'
#
loop_
_entity.id
_entity.type
_entity.pdbx_description
1 polymer ?
#
loop_
_entity_poly.entity_id
_entity_poly.type
_entity_poly.pdbx_seq_one_letter_code
_entity_poly.pdbx_strand_id
1 'polypeptide(L)' 'MSVNYDKRRNVGILVGLILATAVLVFVGTQFLRNSLGWNLIGELAYAFLIIVLALFAYDKLLVR' A
#
# COMPACT_ATOMS: atom_id res chain seq x y z
N MET A 1 0.79 -4.95 20.93
CA MET A 1 1.40 -3.63 20.78
C MET A 1 0.43 -2.74 20.01
N SER A 2 0.20 -1.50 20.44
CA SER A 2 -0.76 -0.58 19.83
C SER A 2 -0.06 0.68 19.33
N VAL A 3 -0.49 1.19 18.18
CA VAL A 3 0.06 2.43 17.62
C VAL A 3 -0.41 3.63 18.45
N ASN A 4 0.52 4.46 18.91
CA ASN A 4 0.18 5.75 19.54
C ASN A 4 -0.11 6.80 18.46
N TYR A 5 -1.38 7.15 18.28
CA TYR A 5 -1.83 8.11 17.27
C TYR A 5 -1.70 9.58 17.71
N ASP A 6 -1.44 9.88 18.98
CA ASP A 6 -1.22 11.26 19.45
C ASP A 6 0.12 11.82 18.93
N LYS A 7 1.04 10.93 18.55
CA LYS A 7 2.31 11.31 17.95
C LYS A 7 2.09 11.69 16.48
N ARG A 8 2.22 12.98 16.16
CA ARG A 8 2.13 13.52 14.79
C ARG A 8 2.96 12.75 13.76
N ARG A 9 4.11 12.20 14.16
CA ARG A 9 4.96 11.35 13.32
C ARG A 9 4.23 10.08 12.86
N ASN A 10 3.50 9.43 13.76
CA ASN A 10 2.79 8.18 13.45
C ASN A 10 1.61 8.43 12.53
N VAL A 11 0.89 9.54 12.74
CA VAL A 11 -0.17 9.99 11.81
C VAL A 11 0.41 10.31 10.43
N GLY A 12 1.53 11.03 10.36
CA GLY A 12 2.20 11.33 9.10
C GLY A 12 2.67 10.08 8.35
N ILE A 13 3.23 9.10 9.07
CA ILE A 13 3.61 7.80 8.48
C ILE A 13 2.37 7.06 7.96
N LEU A 14 1.28 7.01 8.75
CA LEU A 14 0.04 6.36 8.35
C LEU A 14 -0.54 6.96 7.05
N VAL A 15 -0.64 8.29 6.99
CA VAL A 15 -1.13 9.01 5.82
C VAL A 15 -0.22 8.76 4.61
N GLY A 16 1.10 8.82 4.81
CA GLY A 16 2.06 8.49 3.76
C GLY A 16 1.91 7.07 3.23
N LEU A 17 1.67 6.10 4.13
CA LEU A 17 1.45 4.70 3.78
C LEU A 17 0.18 4.51 2.93
N ILE A 18 -0.92 5.16 3.32
CA ILE A 18 -2.18 5.12 2.57
C ILE A 18 -2.00 5.73 1.17
N LEU A 19 -1.39 6.91 1.10
CA LEU A 19 -1.14 7.59 -0.18
C LEU A 19 -0.22 6.78 -1.09
N ALA A 20 0.88 6.24 -0.55
CA ALA A 20 1.80 5.40 -1.32
C ALA A 20 1.09 4.13 -1.83
N THR A 21 0.26 3.50 -1.01
CA THR A 21 -0.53 2.32 -1.40
C THR A 21 -1.48 2.66 -2.54
N ALA A 22 -2.25 3.74 -2.44
CA ALA A 22 -3.18 4.15 -3.48
C ALA A 22 -2.48 4.48 -4.81
N VAL A 23 -1.35 5.20 -4.74
CA VAL A 23 -0.55 5.54 -5.92
C VAL A 23 0.02 4.29 -6.58
N LEU A 24 0.60 3.38 -5.80
CA LEU A 24 1.18 2.14 -6.33
C LEU A 24 0.13 1.24 -6.96
N VAL A 25 -1.03 1.06 -6.33
CA VAL A 25 -2.13 0.28 -6.92
C VAL A 25 -2.60 0.94 -8.21
N PHE A 26 -2.85 2.25 -8.20
CA PHE A 26 -3.34 2.94 -9.39
C PHE A 26 -2.34 2.91 -10.55
N VAL A 27 -1.11 3.38 -10.33
CA VAL A 27 -0.07 3.44 -11.36
C VAL A 27 0.32 2.03 -11.82
N GLY A 28 0.46 1.10 -10.89
CA GLY A 28 0.83 -0.29 -11.20
C GLY A 28 -0.25 -0.98 -12.03
N THR A 29 -1.53 -0.88 -11.66
CA THR A 29 -2.62 -1.48 -12.46
C THR A 29 -2.73 -0.85 -13.85
N GLN A 30 -2.60 0.48 -13.97
CA GLN A 30 -2.60 1.13 -15.28
C GLN A 30 -1.41 0.68 -16.14
N PHE A 31 -0.22 0.53 -15.56
CA PHE A 31 0.96 0.04 -16.27
C PHE A 31 0.78 -1.41 -16.71
N LEU A 32 0.35 -2.30 -15.81
CA LEU A 32 0.13 -3.72 -16.12
C LEU A 32 -0.93 -3.91 -17.22
N ARG A 33 -2.00 -3.11 -17.18
CA ARG A 33 -3.07 -3.14 -18.19
C ARG A 33 -2.58 -2.65 -19.55
N ASN A 34 -1.94 -1.49 -19.59
CA ASN A 34 -1.60 -0.83 -20.86
C ASN A 34 -0.32 -1.38 -21.51
N SER A 35 0.64 -1.87 -20.72
CA SER A 35 1.94 -2.32 -21.23
C SER A 35 2.05 -3.84 -21.37
N LEU A 36 1.39 -4.60 -20.49
CA LEU A 36 1.51 -6.07 -20.47
C LEU A 36 0.19 -6.79 -20.83
N GLY A 37 -0.91 -6.06 -21.00
CA GLY A 37 -2.21 -6.64 -21.36
C GLY A 37 -2.78 -7.59 -20.31
N TRP A 38 -2.44 -7.38 -19.03
CA TRP A 38 -2.88 -8.26 -17.95
C TRP A 38 -4.42 -8.24 -17.79
N ASN A 39 -4.96 -9.39 -17.42
CA ASN A 39 -6.39 -9.53 -17.13
C ASN A 39 -6.71 -9.07 -15.69
N LEU A 40 -8.01 -8.93 -15.38
CA LEU A 40 -8.50 -8.47 -14.08
C LEU A 40 -7.94 -9.31 -12.91
N ILE A 41 -7.74 -10.61 -13.10
CA ILE A 41 -7.18 -11.50 -12.07
C ILE A 41 -5.74 -11.10 -11.74
N GLY A 42 -4.91 -10.82 -12.75
CA GLY A 42 -3.54 -10.34 -12.54
C GLY A 42 -3.49 -8.98 -11.85
N GLU A 43 -4.40 -8.08 -12.19
CA GLU A 43 -4.53 -6.77 -11.52
C GLU A 43 -4.90 -6.91 -10.03
N LEU A 44 -5.85 -7.80 -9.72
CA LEU A 44 -6.27 -8.09 -8.35
C LEU A 44 -5.14 -8.73 -7.54
N ALA A 45 -4.40 -9.67 -8.13
CA ALA A 45 -3.24 -10.30 -7.49
C ALA A 45 -2.14 -9.27 -7.18
N TYR A 46 -1.87 -8.36 -8.12
CA TYR A 46 -0.94 -7.25 -7.91
C TYR A 46 -1.41 -6.33 -6.77
N ALA A 47 -2.67 -5.88 -6.81
CA ALA A 47 -3.23 -5.01 -5.77
C ALA A 47 -3.19 -5.68 -4.40
N PHE A 48 -3.49 -6.97 -4.32
CA PHE A 48 -3.38 -7.75 -3.08
C PHE A 48 -1.94 -7.77 -2.56
N LEU A 49 -0.96 -7.96 -3.43
CA LEU A 49 0.46 -7.94 -3.05
C LEU A 49 0.88 -6.57 -2.50
N ILE A 50 0.42 -5.47 -3.10
CA ILE A 50 0.66 -4.12 -2.57
C ILE A 50 0.04 -3.95 -1.18
N ILE A 51 -1.18 -4.45 -0.95
CA ILE A 51 -1.83 -4.39 0.37
C ILE A 51 -1.02 -5.19 1.41
N VAL A 52 -0.54 -6.38 1.08
CA VAL A 52 0.31 -7.18 1.98
C VAL A 52 1.60 -6.44 2.34
N LEU A 53 2.26 -5.82 1.36
CA LEU A 53 3.45 -4.99 1.61
C LEU A 53 3.13 -3.77 2.49
N ALA A 54 1.98 -3.13 2.29
CA ALA A 54 1.53 -2.01 3.11
C ALA A 54 1.29 -2.43 4.56
N LEU A 55 0.66 -3.59 4.79
CA LEU A 55 0.46 -4.15 6.13
C LEU A 55 1.79 -4.49 6.80
N PHE A 56 2.73 -5.08 6.08
CA PHE A 56 4.07 -5.35 6.60
C PHE A 56 4.82 -4.05 6.98
N ALA A 57 4.73 -3.03 6.13
CA ALA A 57 5.33 -1.72 6.41
C ALA A 57 4.65 -1.03 7.59
N TYR A 58 3.32 -1.15 7.72
CA TYR A 58 2.57 -0.65 8.88
C TYR A 58 3.07 -1.30 10.17
N ASP A 59 3.18 -2.62 10.20
CA ASP A 59 3.68 -3.35 11.38
C ASP A 59 5.08 -2.86 11.74
N LYS A 60 6.02 -2.87 10.79
CA LYS A 60 7.42 -2.49 11.03
C LYS A 60 7.61 -1.02 11.45
N LEU A 61 6.80 -0.10 10.91
CA LEU A 61 6.99 1.35 11.09
C LEU A 61 6.16 1.93 12.24
N LEU A 62 4.97 1.38 12.50
CA LEU A 62 3.99 1.93 13.43
C LEU A 62 3.71 1.03 14.62
N VAL A 63 3.71 -0.29 14.44
CA VAL A 63 3.47 -1.26 15.52
C VAL A 63 4.82 -1.67 16.12
N ARG A 64 5.17 -1.05 17.24
CA ARG A 64 6.33 -1.44 18.05
C ARG A 64 5.94 -1.69 19.49
#